data_AF-A0A3E1NFR0-F1
#
_entry.id   AF-A0A3E1NFR0-F1
#
_cell.length_a   1.000
_cell.length_b   1.000
_cell.length_c   1.000
_cell.angle_alpha   90.00
_cell.angle_beta   90.00
_cell.angle_gamma   90.00
#
_symmetry.space_group_name_H-M   'P 1'
#
loop_
_entity.id
_entity.type
_entity.pdbx_description
1 polymer ?
#
loop_
_entity_poly.entity_id
_entity_poly.type
_entity_poly.pdbx_seq_one_letter_code
_entity_poly.pdbx_strand_id
1 'polypeptide(L)'
;MYKIQLFHEKSAELLQQRANEWLTSHKEIAITQSNTTQSGTGIDASFSLYLLYTTTEAQAEELKELAAEVKPQDSVEATTINPDILTPSS
;
A
#
# COMPACT_ATOMS: atom_id res chain seq x y z
N MET A 1 4.68 -13.46 -1.73
CA MET A 1 3.41 -14.19 -1.46
C MET A 1 2.64 -13.44 -0.38
N TYR A 2 1.39 -13.06 -0.67
CA TYR A 2 0.53 -12.31 0.24
C TYR A 2 -0.06 -13.20 1.35
N LYS A 3 -0.21 -12.64 2.55
CA LYS A 3 -0.76 -13.25 3.76
C LYS A 3 -1.81 -12.34 4.40
N ILE A 4 -2.69 -12.95 5.19
CA ILE A 4 -3.80 -12.26 5.87
C ILE A 4 -3.62 -12.39 7.38
N GLN A 5 -3.79 -11.28 8.10
CA GLN A 5 -3.92 -11.24 9.55
C GLN A 5 -5.27 -10.63 9.92
N LEU A 6 -6.02 -11.32 10.78
CA LEU A 6 -7.31 -10.86 11.30
C LEU A 6 -7.22 -10.65 12.80
N PHE A 7 -7.75 -9.53 13.27
CA PHE A 7 -7.96 -9.24 14.69
C PHE A 7 -9.45 -8.99 14.92
N HIS A 8 -9.97 -9.43 16.06
CA HIS A 8 -11.36 -9.25 16.44
C HIS A 8 -11.45 -9.00 17.94
N GLU A 9 -12.04 -7.88 18.33
CA GLU A 9 -12.12 -7.44 19.73
C GLU A 9 -13.42 -6.72 20.05
N LYS A 10 -13.74 -6.60 21.34
CA LYS A 10 -14.97 -5.94 21.83
C LYS A 10 -14.84 -4.43 21.98
N SER A 11 -13.64 -3.86 21.85
CA SER A 11 -13.43 -2.42 21.85
C SER A 11 -12.37 -2.03 20.83
N ALA A 12 -12.45 -0.78 20.37
CA ALA A 12 -11.45 -0.22 19.46
C ALA A 12 -10.07 -0.12 20.13
N GLU A 13 -9.99 0.17 21.43
CA GLU A 13 -8.69 0.26 22.12
C GLU A 13 -8.00 -1.11 22.20
N LEU A 14 -8.75 -2.17 22.52
CA LEU A 14 -8.20 -3.53 22.56
C LEU A 14 -7.74 -3.99 21.18
N LEU A 15 -8.53 -3.68 20.15
CA LEU A 15 -8.17 -3.97 18.76
C LEU A 15 -6.85 -3.29 18.39
N GLN A 16 -6.73 -2.00 18.69
CA GLN A 16 -5.53 -1.21 18.42
C GLN A 16 -4.32 -1.74 19.19
N GLN A 17 -4.48 -2.08 20.47
CA GLN A 17 -3.40 -2.64 21.28
C GLN A 17 -2.85 -3.93 20.66
N ARG A 18 -3.73 -4.91 20.37
CA ARG A 18 -3.30 -6.19 19.80
C ARG A 18 -2.70 -6.06 18.42
N ALA A 19 -3.27 -5.18 17.58
CA ALA A 19 -2.70 -4.88 16.27
C ALA A 19 -1.29 -4.30 16.41
N ASN A 20 -1.08 -3.35 17.32
CA ASN A 20 0.22 -2.72 17.54
C ASN A 20 1.28 -3.68 18.11
N GLU A 21 0.90 -4.55 19.06
CA GLU A 21 1.78 -5.60 19.58
C GLU A 21 2.24 -6.55 18.45
N TRP A 22 1.31 -6.92 17.57
CA TRP A 22 1.63 -7.75 16.42
C TRP A 22 2.52 -7.03 15.41
N LEU A 23 2.21 -5.78 15.06
CA LEU A 23 3.04 -4.97 14.14
C LEU A 23 4.46 -4.75 14.69
N THR A 24 4.59 -4.57 16.01
CA THR A 24 5.90 -4.39 16.66
C THR A 24 6.77 -5.64 16.58
N SER A 25 6.14 -6.82 16.62
CA SER A 25 6.83 -8.11 16.50
C SER A 25 7.11 -8.54 15.05
N HIS A 26 6.45 -7.91 14.07
CA HIS A 26 6.55 -8.26 12.64
C HIS A 26 7.09 -7.09 11.82
N LYS A 27 8.33 -6.66 12.09
CA LYS A 27 8.95 -5.49 11.44
C LYS A 27 9.29 -5.66 9.96
N GLU A 28 9.33 -6.90 9.47
CA GLU A 28 9.74 -7.25 8.11
C GLU A 28 8.57 -7.40 7.14
N ILE A 29 7.40 -6.86 7.50
CA ILE A 29 6.21 -6.91 6.68
C ILE A 29 5.92 -5.56 6.03
N ALA A 30 5.30 -5.61 4.86
CA ALA A 30 4.67 -4.49 4.21
C ALA A 30 3.16 -4.73 4.16
N ILE A 31 2.37 -3.80 4.70
CA ILE A 31 0.92 -3.84 4.62
C ILE A 31 0.50 -3.34 3.24
N THR A 32 -0.25 -4.15 2.51
CA THR A 32 -0.76 -3.84 1.18
C THR A 32 -2.17 -3.28 1.26
N GLN A 33 -3.02 -3.84 2.11
CA GLN A 33 -4.37 -3.35 2.35
C GLN A 33 -4.76 -3.54 3.81
N SER A 34 -5.61 -2.65 4.31
CA SER A 34 -6.24 -2.79 5.61
C SER A 34 -7.69 -2.37 5.56
N ASN A 35 -8.51 -2.98 6.42
CA ASN A 35 -9.89 -2.56 6.61
C ASN A 35 -10.32 -2.81 8.05
N THR A 36 -11.06 -1.87 8.62
CA THR A 36 -11.65 -1.99 9.95
C THR A 36 -13.15 -1.98 9.82
N THR A 37 -13.80 -2.94 10.48
CA THR A 37 -15.26 -3.06 10.49
C THR A 37 -15.76 -3.08 11.91
N GLN A 38 -16.94 -2.49 12.11
CA GLN A 38 -17.69 -2.59 13.36
C GLN A 38 -18.96 -3.39 13.09
N SER A 39 -19.23 -4.35 13.96
CA SER A 39 -20.48 -5.11 13.97
C SER A 39 -21.21 -4.82 15.28
N GLY A 40 -22.50 -4.50 15.19
CA GLY A 40 -23.30 -4.13 16.36
C GLY A 40 -23.12 -2.68 16.82
N THR A 41 -23.92 -2.27 17.81
CA THR A 41 -23.94 -0.92 18.36
C THR A 41 -24.04 -0.96 19.88
N GLY A 42 -23.44 0.01 20.58
CA GLY A 42 -23.50 0.08 22.04
C GLY A 42 -22.65 -1.02 22.71
N ILE A 43 -23.22 -1.70 23.70
CA ILE A 43 -22.52 -2.69 24.55
C ILE A 43 -22.16 -3.97 23.76
N ASP A 44 -22.91 -4.27 22.69
CA ASP A 44 -22.69 -5.42 21.82
C ASP A 44 -21.79 -5.11 20.61
N ALA A 45 -21.15 -3.94 20.60
CA ALA A 45 -20.22 -3.59 19.53
C ALA A 45 -19.00 -4.53 19.54
N SER A 46 -18.60 -4.97 18.36
CA SER A 46 -17.36 -5.68 18.12
C SER A 46 -16.64 -5.06 16.93
N PHE A 47 -15.32 -5.07 16.96
CA PHE A 47 -14.45 -4.43 16.00
C PHE A 47 -13.52 -5.47 15.41
N SER A 48 -13.41 -5.49 14.09
CA SER A 48 -12.51 -6.39 13.38
C SER A 48 -11.56 -5.61 12.50
N LEU A 49 -10.27 -5.95 12.53
CA LEU A 49 -9.24 -5.41 11.65
C LEU A 49 -8.72 -6.52 10.75
N TYR A 50 -8.78 -6.27 9.44
CA TYR A 50 -8.19 -7.08 8.40
C TYR A 50 -6.90 -6.41 7.91
N LEU A 51 -5.81 -7.18 7.82
CA LEU A 51 -4.56 -6.77 7.18
C LEU A 51 -4.18 -7.77 6.09
N LEU A 52 -4.05 -7.30 4.86
CA LEU A 52 -3.34 -8.00 3.79
C LEU A 52 -1.89 -7.50 3.79
N TYR A 53 -0.94 -8.41 3.94
CA TYR A 53 0.47 -8.05 4.02
C TYR A 53 1.35 -9.02 3.25
N THR A 54 2.54 -8.56 2.89
CA THR A 54 3.63 -9.35 2.31
C THR A 54 4.92 -9.06 3.09
N THR A 55 6.05 -9.65 2.71
CA THR A 55 7.35 -9.26 3.27
C THR A 55 7.87 -8.02 2.53
N THR A 56 8.64 -7.17 3.22
CA THR A 56 9.25 -5.98 2.62
C THR A 56 10.16 -6.35 1.44
N GLU A 57 10.85 -7.50 1.54
CA GLU A 57 11.67 -8.07 0.47
C GLU A 57 10.83 -8.42 -0.78
N ALA A 58 9.74 -9.17 -0.61
CA ALA A 58 8.90 -9.55 -1.73
C ALA A 58 8.24 -8.33 -2.41
N GLN A 59 7.87 -7.31 -1.63
CA GLN A 59 7.38 -6.05 -2.20
C GLN A 59 8.46 -5.31 -3.01
N ALA A 60 9.71 -5.32 -2.53
CA ALA A 60 10.82 -4.69 -3.23
C ALA A 60 11.17 -5.44 -4.53
N GLU A 61 11.04 -6.77 -4.56
CA GLU A 61 11.18 -7.57 -5.77
C GLU A 61 10.10 -7.25 -6.80
N GLU A 62 8.82 -7.22 -6.40
CA GLU A 62 7.69 -6.83 -7.27
C GLU A 62 7.90 -5.43 -7.88
N LEU A 63 8.40 -4.46 -7.10
CA LEU A 63 8.71 -3.11 -7.60
C LEU A 63 9.87 -3.09 -8.62
N LYS A 64 10.88 -3.95 -8.43
CA LYS A 64 12.00 -4.08 -9.39
C LYS A 64 11.54 -4.71 -10.69
N GLU A 65 10.67 -5.71 -10.64
CA GLU A 65 10.09 -6.34 -11.82
C GLU A 65 9.26 -5.34 -12.64
N LEU A 66 8.37 -4.57 -11.99
CA LEU A 66 7.59 -3.51 -12.64
C LEU A 66 8.50 -2.45 -13.28
N ALA A 67 9.55 -2.01 -12.58
CA ALA A 67 10.50 -1.03 -13.11
C ALA A 67 11.31 -1.56 -14.31
N ALA A 68 11.59 -2.86 -14.35
CA ALA A 68 12.25 -3.50 -15.49
C ALA A 68 11.32 -3.69 -16.70
N GLU A 69 10.00 -3.84 -16.45
CA GLU A 69 8.98 -3.93 -17.49
C GLU A 69 8.75 -2.57 -18.19
N VAL A 70 8.94 -1.45 -17.48
CA VAL A 70 9.03 -0.11 -18.06
C VAL A 70 10.38 0.05 -18.78
N LYS A 71 10.47 -0.50 -19.99
CA LYS A 71 11.65 -0.32 -20.85
C LYS A 71 11.88 1.19 -21.13
N PRO A 72 13.14 1.67 -21.14
CA PRO A 72 13.50 3.03 -21.59
C PRO A 72 13.14 3.34 -23.05
N GLN A 73 12.53 2.42 -23.78
CA GLN A 73 12.16 2.59 -25.19
C GLN A 73 10.96 3.52 -25.38
N ASP A 74 10.20 3.78 -24.30
CA ASP A 74 9.18 4.83 -24.22
C ASP A 74 9.71 6.14 -23.61
N SER A 75 11.00 6.19 -23.24
CA SER A 75 11.67 7.46 -22.93
C SER A 75 11.89 8.18 -24.24
N VAL A 76 10.88 8.97 -24.65
CA VAL A 76 11.04 9.97 -25.69
C VAL A 76 12.18 10.88 -25.24
N GLU A 77 13.37 10.70 -25.81
CA GLU A 77 14.40 11.74 -25.73
C GLU A 77 13.71 13.03 -26.14
N ALA A 78 13.78 14.05 -25.27
CA ALA A 78 13.20 15.37 -25.53
C ALA A 78 13.76 15.85 -26.86
N THR A 79 13.01 15.59 -27.92
CA THR A 79 13.43 15.88 -29.28
C THR A 79 13.35 17.38 -29.35
N THR A 80 14.52 17.99 -29.52
CA THR A 80 14.81 19.40 -29.74
C THR A 80 13.55 20.19 -30.07
N ILE A 81 13.12 21.07 -29.14
CA ILE A 81 12.03 22.03 -29.39
C ILE A 81 12.33 22.70 -30.72
N ASN A 82 11.51 22.45 -31.74
CA ASN A 82 11.70 23.04 -33.05
C ASN A 82 11.57 24.58 -32.90
N PRO A 83 12.66 25.36 -33.12
CA PRO A 83 12.64 26.79 -32.89
C PRO A 83 11.67 27.54 -33.83
N ASP A 84 11.21 26.92 -34.91
CA ASP A 84 10.23 27.51 -35.84
C ASP A 84 8.83 27.66 -35.22
N ILE A 85 8.51 26.93 -34.15
CA ILE A 85 7.20 26.97 -33.47
C ILE A 85 7.10 28.15 -32.48
N LEU A 86 8.22 28.85 -32.21
CA LEU A 86 8.27 30.00 -31.30
C LEU A 86 8.12 31.35 -32.00
N THR A 87 7.53 31.40 -33.20
CA THR A 87 7.11 32.69 -33.77
C THR A 87 5.72 33.06 -33.22
N PRO A 88 5.59 34.13 -32.40
CA PRO A 88 4.28 34.62 -32.03
C PRO A 88 3.59 35.10 -33.31
N SER A 89 2.45 34.50 -33.64
CA SER A 89 1.54 35.00 -34.67
C SER A 89 1.22 36.47 -34.37
N SER A 90 1.43 37.29 -35.40
CA SER A 90 1.32 38.76 -35.41
C SER A 90 0.02 39.33 -34.85
#